data_AF-A0A0U5EAY3-F1
#
_entry.id   AF-A0A0U5EAY3-F1
#
_cell.length_a   1.000
_cell.length_b   1.000
_cell.length_c   1.000
_cell.angle_alpha   90.00
_cell.angle_beta   90.00
_cell.angle_gamma   90.00
#
_symmetry.space_group_name_H-M   'P 1'
#
loop_
_entity.id
_entity.type
_entity.pdbx_description
1 polymer ?
#
loop_
_entity_poly.entity_id
_entity_poly.type
_entity_poly.pdbx_seq_one_letter_code
_entity_poly.pdbx_strand_id
1 'polypeptide(L)'
;MKQLVVDILLKLAKMDVDTKELTAQVEAQSLLIAALLINARNTNDQSISDTVQDAIVTASRSSTDFLQTDVDLLLTHVNRLLAVTSYVESKTA
;
A
#
# COMPACT_ATOMS: atom_id res chain seq x y z
N MET A 1 -11.06 -33.08 23.59
CA MET A 1 -10.78 -31.66 23.94
C MET A 1 -9.31 -31.28 23.76
N LYS A 2 -8.33 -32.04 24.23
CA LYS A 2 -6.89 -31.70 24.08
C LYS A 2 -6.43 -31.59 22.61
N GLN A 3 -6.84 -32.50 21.72
CA GLN A 3 -6.53 -32.44 20.29
C GLN A 3 -7.09 -31.19 19.60
N LEU A 4 -8.35 -30.83 19.88
CA LEU A 4 -8.98 -29.64 19.31
C LEU A 4 -8.22 -28.35 19.67
N VAL A 5 -7.74 -28.24 20.92
CA VAL A 5 -6.94 -27.08 21.34
C VAL A 5 -5.60 -27.04 20.61
N VAL A 6 -4.94 -28.18 20.43
CA VAL A 6 -3.69 -28.28 19.66
C VAL A 6 -3.89 -27.89 18.20
N ASP A 7 -4.97 -28.37 17.56
CA ASP A 7 -5.28 -28.04 16.16
C ASP A 7 -5.57 -26.55 15.96
N ILE A 8 -6.27 -25.92 16.91
CA ILE A 8 -6.53 -24.47 16.88
C ILE A 8 -5.21 -23.70 17.05
N LEU A 9 -4.36 -24.08 17.99
CA LEU A 9 -3.07 -23.43 18.21
C LEU A 9 -2.17 -23.55 16.98
N LEU A 10 -2.15 -24.70 16.32
CA LEU A 10 -1.40 -24.92 15.08
C LEU A 10 -1.93 -24.02 13.94
N LYS A 11 -3.25 -23.91 13.81
CA LYS A 11 -3.88 -23.05 12.80
C LYS A 11 -3.58 -21.57 13.03
N LEU A 12 -3.60 -21.12 14.29
CA LEU A 12 -3.24 -19.74 14.65
C LEU A 12 -1.76 -19.45 14.36
N ALA A 13 -0.86 -20.37 14.70
CA ALA A 13 0.56 -20.22 14.40
C ALA A 13 0.83 -20.11 12.89
N LYS A 14 0.13 -20.93 12.08
CA LYS A 14 0.22 -20.83 10.62
C LYS A 14 -0.29 -19.49 10.10
N MET A 15 -1.44 -19.03 10.61
CA MET A 15 -2.02 -17.74 10.23
C MET A 15 -1.10 -16.56 10.59
N ASP A 16 -0.40 -16.61 11.73
CA ASP A 16 0.57 -15.58 12.13
C ASP A 16 1.76 -15.50 11.16
N VAL A 17 2.30 -16.64 10.74
CA VAL A 17 3.38 -16.70 9.74
C VAL A 17 2.90 -16.17 8.38
N ASP A 18 1.74 -16.62 7.91
CA ASP A 18 1.17 -16.18 6.62
C ASP A 18 0.91 -14.65 6.62
N THR A 19 0.49 -14.10 7.75
CA THR A 19 0.27 -12.64 7.91
C THR A 19 1.58 -11.86 7.88
N LYS A 20 2.65 -12.38 8.48
CA LYS A 20 3.98 -11.77 8.45
C LYS A 20 4.55 -11.74 7.03
N GLU A 21 4.41 -12.85 6.29
CA GLU A 21 4.85 -12.94 4.91
C GLU A 21 4.09 -11.95 4.01
N LEU A 22 2.76 -11.87 4.15
CA LEU A 22 1.94 -10.91 3.42
C LEU A 22 2.34 -9.47 3.73
N THR A 23 2.63 -9.17 5.00
CA THR A 23 3.11 -7.85 5.43
C THR A 23 4.44 -7.51 4.76
N ALA A 24 5.41 -8.42 4.81
CA ALA A 24 6.71 -8.23 4.16
C ALA A 24 6.59 -8.03 2.65
N GLN A 25 5.67 -8.76 2.00
CA GLN A 25 5.40 -8.62 0.57
C GLN A 25 4.83 -7.23 0.23
N VAL A 26 3.86 -6.75 1.02
CA VAL A 26 3.27 -5.41 0.83
C VAL A 26 4.33 -4.31 1.06
N GLU A 27 5.19 -4.45 2.05
CA GLU A 27 6.29 -3.51 2.30
C GLU A 27 7.30 -3.49 1.15
N ALA A 28 7.70 -4.66 0.64
CA ALA A 28 8.58 -4.76 -0.51
C ALA A 28 7.98 -4.12 -1.77
N GLN A 29 6.69 -4.34 -2.03
CA GLN A 29 5.98 -3.69 -3.14
C GLN A 29 5.91 -2.17 -2.95
N SER A 30 5.68 -1.70 -1.73
CA SER A 30 5.67 -0.27 -1.38
C SER A 30 7.02 0.39 -1.69
N LEU A 31 8.13 -0.27 -1.33
CA LEU A 31 9.49 0.17 -1.64
C LEU A 31 9.78 0.20 -3.14
N LEU A 32 9.31 -0.80 -3.90
CA LEU A 32 9.46 -0.82 -5.35
C LEU A 32 8.68 0.30 -6.02
N ILE A 33 7.42 0.52 -5.62
CA ILE A 33 6.61 1.66 -6.09
C ILE A 33 7.33 2.97 -5.76
N ALA A 34 7.92 3.08 -4.58
CA ALA A 34 8.69 4.25 -4.20
C ALA A 34 9.87 4.53 -5.13
N ALA A 35 10.66 3.50 -5.43
CA ALA A 35 11.77 3.61 -6.37
C ALA A 35 11.31 3.99 -7.78
N LEU A 36 10.19 3.42 -8.25
CA LEU A 36 9.58 3.76 -9.53
C LEU A 36 9.10 5.21 -9.59
N LEU A 37 8.47 5.71 -8.51
CA LEU A 37 8.01 7.09 -8.42
C LEU A 37 9.18 8.09 -8.43
N ILE A 38 10.25 7.80 -7.69
CA ILE A 38 11.48 8.61 -7.71
C ILE A 38 12.06 8.65 -9.12
N ASN A 39 12.18 7.49 -9.78
CA ASN A 39 12.70 7.42 -11.15
C ASN A 39 11.82 8.20 -12.14
N ALA A 40 10.50 8.08 -12.03
CA ALA A 40 9.55 8.75 -12.92
C ALA A 40 9.51 10.28 -12.71
N ARG A 41 9.64 10.79 -11.47
CA ARG A 41 9.76 12.24 -11.20
C ARG A 41 11.02 12.84 -11.84
N ASN A 42 12.12 12.08 -11.93
CA ASN A 42 13.33 12.52 -12.62
C ASN A 42 13.14 12.65 -14.15
N THR A 43 12.02 12.16 -14.71
CA THR A 43 11.74 12.19 -16.16
C THR A 43 10.65 13.16 -16.59
N ASN A 44 9.76 13.61 -15.70
CA ASN A 44 8.68 14.56 -16.02
C ASN A 44 8.33 15.45 -14.80
N ASP A 45 8.18 16.76 -15.04
CA ASP A 45 8.01 17.83 -14.03
C ASP A 45 6.61 17.85 -13.39
N GLN A 46 5.68 17.01 -13.86
CA GLN A 46 4.37 16.86 -13.23
C GLN A 46 4.51 15.98 -11.99
N SER A 47 4.14 16.53 -10.83
CA SER A 47 4.04 15.80 -9.57
C SER A 47 3.13 14.57 -9.77
N ILE A 48 3.74 13.39 -9.84
CA ILE A 48 3.03 12.11 -10.00
C ILE A 48 2.01 11.91 -8.87
N SER A 49 2.31 12.48 -7.70
CA SER A 49 1.37 12.58 -6.57
C SER A 49 0.04 13.20 -7.00
N ASP A 50 0.07 14.35 -7.68
CA ASP A 50 -1.15 15.05 -8.10
C ASP A 50 -1.90 14.26 -9.18
N THR A 51 -1.17 13.60 -10.08
CA THR A 51 -1.77 12.76 -11.13
C THR A 51 -2.48 11.54 -10.55
N VAL A 52 -1.88 10.88 -9.55
CA VAL A 52 -2.47 9.72 -8.89
C VAL A 52 -3.67 10.14 -8.05
N GLN A 53 -3.56 11.24 -7.30
CA GLN A 53 -4.64 11.80 -6.50
C GLN A 53 -5.86 12.15 -7.38
N ASP A 54 -5.63 12.85 -8.50
CA ASP A 54 -6.68 13.23 -9.45
C ASP A 54 -7.31 12.01 -10.13
N ALA A 55 -6.52 10.99 -10.46
CA ALA A 55 -7.04 9.75 -11.04
C ALA A 55 -7.97 9.01 -10.06
N ILE A 56 -7.63 8.97 -8.76
CA ILE A 56 -8.45 8.33 -7.72
C ILE A 56 -9.76 9.09 -7.52
N VAL A 57 -9.69 10.42 -7.39
CA VAL A 57 -10.87 11.26 -7.23
C VAL A 57 -11.76 11.19 -8.48
N THR A 58 -11.16 11.15 -9.67
CA THR A 58 -11.89 11.02 -10.93
C THR A 58 -12.57 9.66 -11.04
N ALA A 59 -11.88 8.56 -10.73
CA ALA A 59 -12.45 7.21 -10.73
C ALA A 59 -13.59 7.06 -9.71
N SER A 60 -13.42 7.63 -8.51
CA SER A 60 -14.46 7.69 -7.47
C SER A 60 -15.70 8.44 -7.91
N ARG A 61 -15.54 9.56 -8.62
CA ARG A 61 -16.67 10.35 -9.14
C ARG A 61 -17.34 9.73 -10.36
N SER A 62 -16.61 8.89 -11.10
CA SER A 62 -17.07 8.32 -12.37
C SER A 62 -17.78 6.98 -12.21
N SER A 63 -17.66 6.33 -11.05
CA SER A 63 -18.24 5.02 -10.79
C SER A 63 -19.11 5.05 -9.53
N THR A 64 -20.36 4.59 -9.66
CA THR A 64 -21.29 4.41 -8.54
C THR A 64 -20.99 3.17 -7.69
N ASP A 65 -20.04 2.34 -8.11
CA ASP A 65 -19.70 1.07 -7.43
C ASP A 65 -18.73 1.25 -6.25
N PHE A 66 -18.10 2.41 -6.11
CA PHE A 66 -17.17 2.68 -5.00
C PHE A 66 -17.86 3.45 -3.88
N LEU A 67 -17.83 2.89 -2.68
CA LEU A 67 -18.26 3.63 -1.50
C LEU A 67 -17.22 4.71 -1.18
N GLN A 68 -17.66 5.88 -0.72
CA GLN A 68 -16.76 6.97 -0.32
C GLN A 68 -15.71 6.49 0.70
N THR A 69 -16.09 5.59 1.61
CA THR A 69 -15.20 4.97 2.59
C THR A 69 -14.03 4.21 1.94
N ASP A 70 -14.28 3.51 0.84
CA ASP A 70 -13.23 2.73 0.14
C ASP A 70 -12.23 3.67 -0.55
N VAL A 71 -12.73 4.80 -1.05
CA VAL A 71 -11.92 5.85 -1.68
C VAL A 71 -11.06 6.56 -0.63
N ASP A 72 -11.61 6.88 0.53
CA ASP A 72 -10.87 7.51 1.63
C ASP A 72 -9.77 6.57 2.17
N LEU A 73 -10.07 5.27 2.24
CA LEU A 73 -9.08 4.25 2.61
C LEU A 73 -7.95 4.16 1.57
N LEU A 74 -8.30 4.13 0.29
CA LEU A 74 -7.32 4.09 -0.81
C LEU A 74 -6.41 5.34 -0.79
N LEU A 75 -6.98 6.53 -0.61
CA LEU A 75 -6.22 7.77 -0.48
C LEU A 75 -5.28 7.76 0.71
N THR A 76 -5.71 7.20 1.84
CA THR A 76 -4.86 7.04 3.04
C THR A 76 -3.65 6.16 2.74
N HIS A 77 -3.85 5.03 2.04
CA HIS A 77 -2.76 4.14 1.65
C HIS A 77 -1.79 4.79 0.66
N VAL A 78 -2.31 5.49 -0.36
CA VAL A 78 -1.48 6.17 -1.36
C VAL A 78 -0.64 7.28 -0.73
N ASN A 79 -1.22 8.11 0.15
CA ASN A 79 -0.47 9.13 0.87
C ASN A 79 0.64 8.54 1.73
N ARG A 80 0.40 7.39 2.37
CA ARG A 80 1.44 6.68 3.11
C ARG A 80 2.58 6.20 2.20
N LEU A 81 2.26 5.71 1.01
CA LEU A 81 3.27 5.30 0.02
C LEU A 81 4.11 6.49 -0.45
N LEU A 82 3.47 7.62 -0.77
CA LEU A 82 4.15 8.88 -1.14
C LEU A 82 5.04 9.43 -0.01
N ALA A 83 4.62 9.27 1.24
CA ALA A 83 5.49 9.61 2.37
C ALA A 83 6.72 8.71 2.45
N VAL A 84 6.59 7.40 2.21
CA VAL A 84 7.74 6.48 2.16
C VAL A 84 8.71 6.87 1.03
N THR A 85 8.20 7.31 -0.13
CA THR A 85 9.06 7.74 -1.24
C THR A 85 9.91 8.95 -0.87
N SER A 86 9.32 9.95 -0.21
CA SER A 86 10.05 11.15 0.20
C SER A 86 11.10 10.86 1.28
N TYR A 87 10.82 9.92 2.19
CA TYR A 87 11.82 9.44 3.16
C TYR A 87 13.00 8.75 2.46
N VAL A 88 12.76 7.90 1.45
CA VAL A 88 13.83 7.25 0.69
C VAL A 88 14.67 8.30 -0.06
N GLU A 89 14.02 9.24 -0.75
CA GLU A 89 14.68 10.32 -1.50
C GLU A 89 15.59 11.17 -0.60
N SER A 90 15.08 11.58 0.58
CA SER A 90 15.86 12.37 1.56
C SER A 90 17.09 11.68 2.12
N LYS A 91 17.13 10.34 2.10
CA LYS A 91 18.27 9.55 2.58
C LYS A 91 19.32 9.31 1.48
N THR A 92 18.93 9.47 0.22
CA THR A 92 19.81 9.30 -0.95
C THR A 92 20.43 10.60 -1.48
N ALA A 93 19.98 11.76 -0.99
CA ALA A 93 20.55 13.08 -1.26
C ALA A 93 21.69 13.43 -0.29
#